data_AF-A0A2A2JDW6-F1
#
_entry.id   AF-A0A2A2JDW6-F1
#
_cell.length_a   1.000
_cell.length_b   1.000
_cell.length_c   1.000
_cell.angle_alpha   90.00
_cell.angle_beta   90.00
_cell.angle_gamma   90.00
#
_symmetry.space_group_name_H-M   'P 1'
#
loop_
_entity.id
_entity.type
_entity.pdbx_description
1 polymer ?
#
loop_
_entity_poly.entity_id
_entity_poly.type
_entity_poly.pdbx_seq_one_letter_code
_entity_poly.pdbx_strand_id
1 'polypeptide(L)'
;MDHQDLVSELPEIERMTPQDRIALAKERRRIQLRMNDERDRSLPPPRPRRPRLRFCPEVALLDATGRADAAEVERLLNEGANPNSHNEDGLTPLHQCAIDDNAQIMRLLLAHGADVNAQDTEAWTPLHAAACCAHINVVRILIAHNANLLAVNADGNMPYDICDDEATLDAIESEMAARGITQGYIDEQRGAPEKQMLDDMKHLHQQGLPLDHRQPDGSTFLHIAAANGYYDVAAFLLRCGVSPLVRDNDLWQPVHAAACWAQPDLVELICEYGGDIHAKTSSGEAPMDLCEDATTRAVISNMIQNEARKKRLAFGVRDSRRASRKRKKFESPQQGATGQDNPFSARGAIRRLSLRDRNGMTPARLEAKQEGADIIRSWSKEDVSSDVHTVPLPQGNRESPNKRVLKGSNKPKPMSPDEWLKKLEAGGGGDDDDEGTPKRAGSQRRRHKKNGKGGPYEMNELRSNGSAQRQQKSTCCCTIL
;
A
#
# COMPACT_ATOMS: atom_id res chain seq x y z
N MET A 1 47.87 33.03 -8.60
CA MET A 1 48.51 32.00 -9.42
C MET A 1 47.70 31.96 -10.69
N ASP A 2 48.29 32.45 -11.76
CA ASP A 2 47.55 32.63 -13.00
C ASP A 2 47.49 31.31 -13.76
N HIS A 3 46.51 31.17 -14.65
CA HIS A 3 46.32 29.96 -15.45
C HIS A 3 47.61 29.59 -16.22
N GLN A 4 48.40 30.59 -16.59
CA GLN A 4 49.66 30.40 -17.32
C GLN A 4 50.75 29.73 -16.47
N ASP A 5 50.86 30.07 -15.18
CA ASP A 5 51.81 29.44 -14.23
C ASP A 5 51.47 27.96 -14.02
N LEU A 6 50.18 27.66 -13.91
CA LEU A 6 49.67 26.29 -13.76
C LEU A 6 49.96 25.43 -15.00
N VAL A 7 49.92 26.04 -16.19
CA VAL A 7 50.20 25.36 -17.46
C VAL A 7 51.71 25.13 -17.64
N SER A 8 52.56 26.06 -17.21
CA SER A 8 54.02 25.86 -17.27
C SER A 8 54.54 24.79 -16.31
N GLU A 9 53.86 24.55 -15.20
CA GLU A 9 54.25 23.53 -14.21
C GLU A 9 53.77 22.11 -14.58
N LEU A 10 52.91 21.94 -15.58
CA LEU A 10 52.36 20.62 -15.99
C LEU A 10 53.44 19.57 -16.31
N PRO A 11 54.50 19.87 -17.10
CA PRO A 11 55.54 18.88 -17.42
C PRO A 11 56.34 18.42 -16.20
N GLU A 12 56.43 19.25 -15.15
CA GLU A 12 57.13 18.92 -13.90
C GLU A 12 56.25 18.02 -13.02
N ILE A 13 54.95 18.35 -12.92
CA ILE A 13 53.97 17.52 -12.22
C ILE A 13 53.89 16.12 -12.82
N GLU A 14 53.97 15.99 -14.15
CA GLU A 14 53.99 14.70 -14.86
C GLU A 14 55.20 13.82 -14.51
N ARG A 15 56.30 14.42 -14.04
CA ARG A 15 57.51 13.70 -13.59
C ARG A 15 57.49 13.34 -12.10
N MET A 16 56.61 13.95 -11.31
CA MET A 16 56.49 13.70 -9.87
C MET A 16 55.82 12.36 -9.57
N THR A 17 56.14 11.77 -8.41
CA THR A 17 55.44 10.58 -7.91
C THR A 17 53.98 10.91 -7.54
N PRO A 18 53.07 9.92 -7.51
CA PRO A 18 51.69 10.16 -7.10
C PRO A 18 51.54 10.79 -5.70
N GLN A 19 52.44 10.47 -4.77
CA GLN A 19 52.44 11.01 -3.40
C GLN A 19 52.81 12.49 -3.39
N ASP A 20 53.82 12.88 -4.17
CA ASP A 20 54.27 14.27 -4.26
C ASP A 20 53.25 15.16 -4.97
N ARG A 21 52.52 14.62 -5.97
CA ARG A 21 51.40 15.32 -6.62
C ARG A 21 50.27 15.64 -5.64
N ILE A 22 49.95 14.72 -4.73
CA ILE A 22 48.93 14.91 -3.69
C ILE A 22 49.41 15.96 -2.68
N ALA A 23 50.68 15.92 -2.27
CA ALA A 23 51.25 16.91 -1.35
C ALA A 23 51.22 18.31 -1.96
N LEU A 24 51.64 18.45 -3.22
CA LEU A 24 51.57 19.71 -3.97
C LEU A 24 50.13 20.21 -4.12
N ALA A 25 49.16 19.34 -4.42
CA ALA A 25 47.75 19.71 -4.52
C ALA A 25 47.17 20.19 -3.18
N LYS A 26 47.51 19.53 -2.06
CA LYS A 26 47.12 19.95 -0.72
C LYS A 26 47.71 21.31 -0.36
N GLU A 27 48.98 21.52 -0.67
CA GLU A 27 49.66 22.78 -0.41
C GLU A 27 49.08 23.93 -1.25
N ARG A 28 48.79 23.69 -2.53
CA ARG A 28 48.09 24.65 -3.40
C ARG A 28 46.71 25.00 -2.87
N ARG A 29 45.93 23.99 -2.42
CA ARG A 29 44.61 24.25 -1.82
C ARG A 29 44.73 25.07 -0.53
N ARG A 30 45.75 24.80 0.30
CA ARG A 30 46.03 25.56 1.52
C ARG A 30 46.35 27.02 1.22
N ILE A 31 47.22 27.28 0.24
CA ILE A 31 47.56 28.64 -0.19
C ILE A 31 46.34 29.34 -0.80
N GLN A 32 45.57 28.65 -1.66
CA GLN A 32 44.36 29.20 -2.26
C GLN A 32 43.32 29.60 -1.22
N LEU A 33 43.09 28.76 -0.19
CA LEU A 33 42.17 29.08 0.89
C LEU A 33 42.65 30.28 1.71
N ARG A 34 43.96 30.40 1.98
CA ARG A 34 44.53 31.57 2.66
C ARG A 34 44.32 32.85 1.85
N MET A 35 44.61 32.82 0.54
CA MET A 35 44.40 33.97 -0.34
C MET A 35 42.91 34.34 -0.45
N ASN A 36 42.01 33.35 -0.44
CA ASN A 36 40.57 33.60 -0.41
C ASN A 36 40.16 34.26 0.92
N ASP A 37 40.65 33.79 2.07
CA ASP A 37 40.36 34.39 3.38
C ASP A 37 40.89 35.83 3.48
N GLU A 38 42.12 36.07 3.04
CA GLU A 38 42.70 37.42 2.96
C GLU A 38 41.87 38.33 2.05
N ARG A 39 41.44 37.82 0.88
CA ARG A 39 40.56 38.56 -0.03
C ARG A 39 39.21 38.86 0.64
N ASP A 40 38.57 37.87 1.24
CA ASP A 40 37.26 38.01 1.87
C ASP A 40 37.31 38.98 3.07
N ARG A 41 38.42 39.01 3.83
CA ARG A 41 38.68 40.02 4.88
C ARG A 41 38.91 41.42 4.32
N SER A 42 39.53 41.53 3.14
CA SER A 42 39.79 42.82 2.48
C SER A 42 38.55 43.40 1.80
N LEU A 43 37.53 42.57 1.54
CA LEU A 43 36.27 43.02 0.97
C LEU A 43 35.44 43.75 2.04
N PRO A 44 34.83 44.90 1.72
CA PRO A 44 33.92 45.57 2.63
C PRO A 44 32.71 44.66 2.90
N PRO A 45 32.07 44.76 4.09
CA PRO A 45 30.90 43.96 4.41
C PRO A 45 29.83 44.16 3.32
N PRO A 46 29.17 43.07 2.87
CA PRO A 46 28.20 43.16 1.80
C PRO A 46 27.10 44.15 2.20
N ARG A 47 26.76 45.07 1.29
CA ARG A 47 25.66 46.01 1.50
C ARG A 47 24.37 45.22 1.82
N PRO A 48 23.50 45.71 2.72
CA PRO A 48 22.24 45.03 3.04
C PRO A 48 21.46 44.79 1.74
N ARG A 49 21.35 43.52 1.36
CA ARG A 49 20.70 43.11 0.11
C ARG A 49 19.20 43.17 0.31
N ARG A 50 18.49 43.86 -0.58
CA ARG A 50 17.04 43.66 -0.71
C ARG A 50 16.81 42.32 -1.42
N PRO A 51 16.14 41.34 -0.82
CA PRO A 51 15.92 40.05 -1.45
C PRO A 51 15.07 40.24 -2.71
N ARG A 52 15.67 39.98 -3.87
CA ARG A 52 14.99 40.01 -5.18
C ARG A 52 14.28 38.69 -5.49
N LEU A 53 14.78 37.60 -4.91
CA LEU A 53 14.19 36.27 -5.00
C LEU A 53 13.42 36.00 -3.70
N ARG A 54 12.16 35.61 -3.84
CA ARG A 54 11.31 35.14 -2.74
C ARG A 54 10.80 33.76 -3.11
N PHE A 55 10.80 32.86 -2.14
CA PHE A 55 10.14 31.56 -2.25
C PHE A 55 8.70 31.68 -1.80
N CYS A 56 7.88 30.69 -2.16
CA CYS A 56 6.52 30.60 -1.65
C CYS A 56 6.54 30.56 -0.11
N PRO A 57 5.63 31.28 0.58
CA PRO A 57 5.60 31.33 2.05
C PRO A 57 5.51 29.94 2.69
N GLU A 58 4.82 29.01 2.04
CA GLU A 58 4.64 27.61 2.47
C GLU A 58 5.99 26.87 2.58
N VAL A 59 6.81 26.96 1.53
CA VAL A 59 8.15 26.35 1.47
C VAL A 59 9.10 27.04 2.46
N ALA A 60 9.00 28.37 2.57
CA ALA A 60 9.81 29.13 3.51
C ALA A 60 9.47 28.79 4.97
N LEU A 61 8.20 28.55 5.28
CA LEU A 61 7.74 28.16 6.62
C LEU A 61 8.23 26.76 6.99
N LEU A 62 8.10 25.79 6.09
CA LEU A 62 8.61 24.43 6.27
C LEU A 62 10.14 24.43 6.51
N ASP A 63 10.89 25.15 5.67
CA ASP A 63 12.36 25.29 5.82
C ASP A 63 12.75 26.00 7.12
N ALA A 64 12.09 27.10 7.47
CA ALA A 64 12.36 27.83 8.72
C ALA A 64 12.07 26.97 9.95
N THR A 65 11.03 26.15 9.90
CA THR A 65 10.67 25.19 10.96
C THR A 65 11.74 24.11 11.11
N GLY A 66 12.18 23.49 10.01
CA GLY A 66 13.26 22.49 10.03
C GLY A 66 14.63 23.04 10.46
N ARG A 67 14.87 24.35 10.29
CA ARG A 67 16.07 25.04 10.83
C ARG A 67 15.92 25.47 12.29
N ALA A 68 14.77 25.25 12.92
CA ALA A 68 14.44 25.70 14.27
C ALA A 68 14.54 27.23 14.46
N ASP A 69 14.27 28.02 13.41
CA ASP A 69 14.33 29.49 13.47
C ASP A 69 12.97 30.08 13.89
N ALA A 70 12.73 30.17 15.19
CA ALA A 70 11.44 30.64 15.74
C ALA A 70 11.09 32.08 15.34
N ALA A 71 12.08 32.96 15.17
CA ALA A 71 11.85 34.36 14.82
C ALA A 71 11.38 34.49 13.36
N GLU A 72 11.98 33.72 12.46
CA GLU A 72 11.57 33.68 11.06
C GLU A 72 10.18 33.02 10.90
N VAL A 73 9.91 31.95 11.66
CA VAL A 73 8.58 31.33 11.68
C VAL A 73 7.50 32.31 12.15
N GLU A 74 7.71 32.99 13.27
CA GLU A 74 6.77 34.00 13.78
C GLU A 74 6.54 35.12 12.75
N ARG A 75 7.59 35.60 12.09
CA ARG A 75 7.48 36.60 11.02
C ARG A 75 6.63 36.08 9.85
N LEU A 76 6.89 34.87 9.37
CA LEU A 76 6.17 34.27 8.24
C LEU A 76 4.68 34.03 8.57
N LEU A 77 4.37 33.57 9.77
CA LEU A 77 2.99 33.38 10.23
C LEU A 77 2.25 34.72 10.34
N ASN A 78 2.90 35.76 10.84
CA ASN A 78 2.35 37.12 10.88
C ASN A 78 2.16 37.73 9.48
N GLU A 79 2.96 37.32 8.49
CA GLU A 79 2.79 37.68 7.08
C GLU A 79 1.69 36.87 6.36
N GLY A 80 1.02 35.95 7.06
CA GLY A 80 -0.10 35.16 6.54
C GLY A 80 0.31 33.84 5.90
N ALA A 81 1.48 33.28 6.23
CA ALA A 81 1.81 31.91 5.85
C ALA A 81 0.81 30.93 6.49
N ASN A 82 0.37 29.93 5.73
CA ASN A 82 -0.56 28.92 6.23
C ASN A 82 0.21 27.96 7.16
N PRO A 83 -0.17 27.84 8.46
CA PRO A 83 0.49 26.92 9.39
C PRO A 83 0.28 25.45 9.02
N ASN A 84 -0.71 25.13 8.18
CA ASN A 84 -1.06 23.80 7.71
C ASN A 84 -0.51 23.47 6.33
N SER A 85 0.42 24.28 5.80
CA SER A 85 1.20 23.88 4.63
C SER A 85 1.91 22.56 4.90
N HIS A 86 2.13 21.75 3.86
CA HIS A 86 2.78 20.45 3.99
C HIS A 86 3.70 20.14 2.81
N ASN A 87 4.61 19.20 3.00
CA ASN A 87 5.48 18.69 1.94
C ASN A 87 4.75 17.63 1.07
N GLU A 88 5.49 16.95 0.19
CA GLU A 88 4.96 15.89 -0.69
C GLU A 88 4.45 14.66 0.08
N ASP A 89 5.01 14.41 1.27
CA ASP A 89 4.61 13.32 2.17
C ASP A 89 3.44 13.72 3.10
N GLY A 90 2.90 14.94 2.95
CA GLY A 90 1.82 15.44 3.82
C GLY A 90 2.30 15.95 5.19
N LEU A 91 3.61 15.99 5.45
CA LEU A 91 4.17 16.49 6.71
C LEU A 91 4.04 18.01 6.81
N THR A 92 3.28 18.46 7.81
CA THR A 92 3.12 19.87 8.18
C THR A 92 4.28 20.39 9.04
N PRO A 93 4.45 21.72 9.25
CA PRO A 93 5.35 22.27 10.26
C PRO A 93 5.16 21.67 11.66
N LEU A 94 3.92 21.30 12.03
CA LEU A 94 3.62 20.72 13.34
C LEU A 94 4.19 19.30 13.48
N HIS A 95 4.12 18.49 12.43
CA HIS A 95 4.81 17.19 12.32
C HIS A 95 6.33 17.37 12.47
N GLN A 96 6.93 18.35 11.78
CA GLN A 96 8.36 18.60 11.89
C GLN A 96 8.77 18.98 13.32
N CYS A 97 8.00 19.86 13.98
CA CYS A 97 8.23 20.19 15.39
C CYS A 97 8.10 18.97 16.31
N ALA A 98 7.20 18.05 15.97
CA ALA A 98 6.99 16.83 16.72
C ALA A 98 8.12 15.82 16.57
N ILE A 99 8.86 15.84 15.45
CA ILE A 99 10.04 15.00 15.22
C ILE A 99 11.28 15.60 15.89
N ASP A 100 11.43 16.93 15.83
CA ASP A 100 12.64 17.64 16.27
C ASP A 100 12.61 18.11 17.75
N ASP A 101 11.58 17.75 18.53
CA ASP A 101 11.32 18.24 19.91
C ASP A 101 11.24 19.78 20.03
N ASN A 102 10.72 20.46 19.01
CA ASN A 102 10.67 21.92 18.98
C ASN A 102 9.38 22.49 19.58
N ALA A 103 9.28 22.41 20.91
CA ALA A 103 8.14 22.91 21.68
C ALA A 103 7.88 24.43 21.54
N GLN A 104 8.92 25.23 21.25
CA GLN A 104 8.77 26.68 21.08
C GLN A 104 8.02 27.00 19.79
N ILE A 105 8.47 26.44 18.67
CA ILE A 105 7.84 26.67 17.36
C ILE A 105 6.46 26.01 17.30
N MET A 106 6.30 24.84 17.91
CA MET A 106 5.00 24.18 18.03
C MET A 106 3.94 25.08 18.68
N ARG A 107 4.26 25.75 19.79
CA ARG A 107 3.32 26.68 20.44
C ARG A 107 2.97 27.87 19.54
N LEU A 108 3.93 28.39 18.77
CA LEU A 108 3.66 29.46 17.80
C LEU A 108 2.71 28.98 16.70
N LEU A 109 2.97 27.81 16.12
CA LEU A 109 2.13 27.24 15.07
C LEU A 109 0.69 27.01 15.57
N LEU A 110 0.53 26.43 16.76
CA LEU A 110 -0.79 26.21 17.38
C LEU A 110 -1.52 27.53 17.66
N ALA A 111 -0.81 28.57 18.12
CA ALA A 111 -1.39 29.89 18.33
C ALA A 111 -1.89 30.54 17.02
N HIS A 112 -1.29 30.20 15.88
CA HIS A 112 -1.70 30.65 14.55
C HIS A 112 -2.71 29.72 13.86
N GLY A 113 -3.27 28.73 14.56
CA GLY A 113 -4.33 27.86 14.04
C GLY A 113 -3.81 26.65 13.25
N ALA A 114 -2.61 26.15 13.57
CA ALA A 114 -2.18 24.84 13.11
C ALA A 114 -3.17 23.76 13.56
N ASP A 115 -3.50 22.85 12.65
CA ASP A 115 -4.34 21.69 12.92
C ASP A 115 -3.50 20.65 13.69
N VAL A 116 -3.86 20.47 14.96
CA VAL A 116 -3.23 19.50 15.87
C VAL A 116 -3.40 18.04 15.39
N ASN A 117 -4.43 17.79 14.57
CA ASN A 117 -4.80 16.47 14.07
C ASN A 117 -4.56 16.34 12.56
N ALA A 118 -3.74 17.21 11.98
CA ALA A 118 -3.34 17.07 10.57
C ALA A 118 -2.81 15.66 10.32
N GLN A 119 -3.19 15.08 9.18
CA GLN A 119 -2.76 13.75 8.77
C GLN A 119 -1.81 13.84 7.59
N ASP A 120 -0.71 13.11 7.66
CA ASP A 120 0.21 12.92 6.54
C ASP A 120 -0.32 11.85 5.55
N THR A 121 0.47 11.49 4.54
CA THR A 121 0.02 10.50 3.53
C THR A 121 -0.20 9.10 4.08
N GLU A 122 0.41 8.76 5.21
CA GLU A 122 0.26 7.48 5.90
C GLU A 122 -0.68 7.62 7.12
N ALA A 123 -1.50 8.68 7.15
CA ALA A 123 -2.43 9.01 8.22
C ALA A 123 -1.77 9.20 9.61
N TRP A 124 -0.45 9.43 9.66
CA TRP A 124 0.21 9.84 10.88
C TRP A 124 -0.24 11.25 11.26
N THR A 125 -0.38 11.46 12.57
CA THR A 125 -0.65 12.78 13.15
C THR A 125 0.59 13.29 13.87
N PRO A 126 0.68 14.59 14.20
CA PRO A 126 1.77 15.11 15.01
C PRO A 126 1.95 14.37 16.34
N LEU A 127 0.87 13.82 16.90
CA LEU A 127 0.92 13.02 18.12
C LEU A 127 1.58 11.66 17.88
N HIS A 128 1.34 11.01 16.73
CA HIS A 128 2.06 9.78 16.36
C HIS A 128 3.57 10.03 16.26
N ALA A 129 3.97 11.10 15.56
CA ALA A 129 5.38 11.47 15.42
C ALA A 129 6.04 11.74 16.79
N ALA A 130 5.39 12.51 17.65
CA ALA A 130 5.91 12.83 18.98
C ALA A 130 6.03 11.59 19.89
N ALA A 131 5.05 10.68 19.81
CA ALA A 131 5.03 9.43 20.57
C ALA A 131 6.14 8.48 20.11
N CYS A 132 6.31 8.30 18.79
CA CYS A 132 7.37 7.48 18.20
C CYS A 132 8.77 7.99 18.53
N CYS A 133 8.95 9.31 18.65
CA CYS A 133 10.23 9.91 18.98
C CYS A 133 10.47 10.11 20.49
N ALA A 134 9.56 9.65 21.36
CA ALA A 134 9.68 9.76 22.82
C ALA A 134 9.72 11.22 23.37
N HIS A 135 9.12 12.17 22.65
CA HIS A 135 9.19 13.60 23.00
C HIS A 135 8.05 14.00 23.95
N ILE A 136 8.16 13.62 25.22
CA ILE A 136 7.11 13.81 26.23
C ILE A 136 6.61 15.26 26.38
N ASN A 137 7.49 16.25 26.22
CA ASN A 137 7.12 17.66 26.32
C ASN A 137 6.20 18.08 25.17
N VAL A 138 6.51 17.64 23.96
CA VAL A 138 5.68 17.85 22.77
C VAL A 138 4.35 17.10 22.92
N VAL A 139 4.38 15.84 23.34
CA VAL A 139 3.17 15.03 23.56
C VAL A 139 2.21 15.76 24.50
N ARG A 140 2.69 16.26 25.63
CA ARG A 140 1.87 17.04 26.58
C ARG A 140 1.27 18.30 25.95
N ILE A 141 2.02 19.01 25.10
CA ILE A 141 1.52 20.21 24.39
C ILE A 141 0.39 19.81 23.43
N LEU A 142 0.59 18.77 22.64
CA LEU A 142 -0.40 18.29 21.66
C LEU A 142 -1.69 17.83 22.36
N ILE A 143 -1.56 17.04 23.43
CA ILE A 143 -2.71 16.58 24.24
C ILE A 143 -3.48 17.77 24.83
N ALA A 144 -2.76 18.78 25.35
CA ALA A 144 -3.35 19.99 25.90
C ALA A 144 -4.09 20.84 24.84
N HIS A 145 -3.76 20.67 23.56
CA HIS A 145 -4.44 21.30 22.43
C HIS A 145 -5.45 20.36 21.75
N ASN A 146 -5.97 19.37 22.48
CA ASN A 146 -6.99 18.43 22.03
C ASN A 146 -6.54 17.55 20.84
N ALA A 147 -5.29 17.10 20.84
CA ALA A 147 -4.88 16.01 19.96
C ALA A 147 -5.79 14.78 20.16
N ASN A 148 -6.14 14.14 19.05
CA ASN A 148 -6.93 12.93 19.01
C ASN A 148 -6.06 11.74 19.41
N LEU A 149 -6.31 11.21 20.61
CA LEU A 149 -5.60 10.05 21.16
C LEU A 149 -5.97 8.74 20.46
N LEU A 150 -7.08 8.74 19.72
CA LEU A 150 -7.64 7.58 19.01
C LEU A 150 -7.45 7.67 17.51
N ALA A 151 -6.59 8.58 17.04
CA ALA A 151 -6.22 8.62 15.64
C ALA A 151 -5.50 7.32 15.29
N VAL A 152 -5.85 6.70 14.16
CA VAL A 152 -5.24 5.47 13.67
C VAL A 152 -4.48 5.82 12.39
N ASN A 153 -3.23 5.40 12.31
CA ASN A 153 -2.41 5.54 11.10
C ASN A 153 -2.72 4.43 10.08
N ALA A 154 -2.09 4.48 8.90
CA ALA A 154 -2.28 3.48 7.85
C ALA A 154 -1.86 2.05 8.25
N ASP A 155 -1.05 1.89 9.31
CA ASP A 155 -0.64 0.58 9.84
C ASP A 155 -1.64 0.04 10.88
N GLY A 156 -2.70 0.77 11.22
CA GLY A 156 -3.66 0.38 12.26
C GLY A 156 -3.22 0.73 13.69
N ASN A 157 -2.13 1.50 13.84
CA ASN A 157 -1.58 1.88 15.13
C ASN A 157 -2.15 3.24 15.59
N MET A 158 -2.43 3.35 16.88
CA MET A 158 -2.66 4.61 17.58
C MET A 158 -1.35 5.14 18.17
N PRO A 159 -1.29 6.41 18.60
CA PRO A 159 -0.05 7.01 19.08
C PRO A 159 0.61 6.25 20.24
N TYR A 160 -0.16 5.63 21.14
CA TYR A 160 0.41 4.87 22.25
C TYR A 160 0.99 3.50 21.83
N ASP A 161 0.52 2.90 20.74
CA ASP A 161 1.04 1.60 20.26
C ASP A 161 2.47 1.71 19.72
N ILE A 162 2.86 2.91 19.27
CA ILE A 162 4.18 3.21 18.68
C ILE A 162 5.12 3.96 19.63
N CYS A 163 4.73 4.13 20.90
CA CYS A 163 5.61 4.73 21.90
C CYS A 163 6.88 3.89 22.10
N ASP A 164 8.05 4.51 21.95
CA ASP A 164 9.34 3.86 22.19
C ASP A 164 9.69 3.82 23.70
N ASP A 165 9.22 4.81 24.47
CA ASP A 165 9.51 4.93 25.89
C ASP A 165 8.27 4.82 26.79
N GLU A 166 8.49 4.20 27.96
CA GLU A 166 7.46 3.98 28.99
C GLU A 166 6.91 5.30 29.55
N ALA A 167 7.70 6.38 29.66
CA ALA A 167 7.24 7.61 30.28
C ALA A 167 6.27 8.40 29.38
N THR A 168 6.50 8.40 28.08
CA THR A 168 5.58 8.97 27.08
C THR A 168 4.34 8.10 26.96
N LEU A 169 4.48 6.78 26.96
CA LEU A 169 3.35 5.86 26.99
C LEU A 169 2.45 6.14 28.20
N ASP A 170 3.01 6.17 29.40
CA ASP A 170 2.30 6.42 30.66
C ASP A 170 1.60 7.79 30.66
N ALA A 171 2.20 8.81 30.00
CA ALA A 171 1.59 10.12 29.83
C ALA A 171 0.35 10.08 28.90
N ILE A 172 0.41 9.33 27.80
CA ILE A 172 -0.73 9.17 26.88
C ILE A 172 -1.82 8.32 27.54
N GLU A 173 -1.47 7.19 28.15
CA GLU A 173 -2.42 6.30 28.84
C GLU A 173 -3.13 7.00 30.00
N SER A 174 -2.38 7.78 30.81
CA SER A 174 -2.97 8.58 31.89
C SER A 174 -4.00 9.57 31.36
N GLU A 175 -3.74 10.21 30.22
CA GLU A 175 -4.66 11.15 29.59
C GLU A 175 -5.86 10.45 28.94
N MET A 176 -5.67 9.27 28.37
CA MET A 176 -6.76 8.42 27.88
C MET A 176 -7.69 8.02 29.03
N ALA A 177 -7.12 7.54 30.15
CA ALA A 177 -7.87 7.19 31.34
C ALA A 177 -8.60 8.41 31.95
N ALA A 178 -7.96 9.59 31.99
CA ALA A 178 -8.57 10.83 32.44
C ALA A 178 -9.77 11.26 31.58
N ARG A 179 -9.73 10.96 30.27
CA ARG A 179 -10.85 11.16 29.33
C ARG A 179 -11.90 10.04 29.38
N GLY A 180 -11.72 9.02 30.22
CA GLY A 180 -12.62 7.87 30.33
C GLY A 180 -12.57 6.93 29.12
N ILE A 181 -11.48 6.98 28.35
CA ILE A 181 -11.25 6.07 27.23
C ILE A 181 -10.89 4.69 27.82
N THR A 182 -11.81 3.75 27.68
CA THR A 182 -11.62 2.37 28.16
C THR A 182 -11.11 1.48 27.02
N GLN A 183 -10.49 0.35 27.36
CA GLN A 183 -10.08 -0.64 26.35
C GLN A 183 -11.26 -1.09 25.46
N GLY A 184 -12.44 -1.29 26.05
CA GLY A 184 -13.63 -1.66 25.28
C GLY A 184 -14.05 -0.57 24.28
N TYR A 185 -13.90 0.71 24.64
CA TYR A 185 -14.16 1.82 23.72
C TYR A 185 -13.12 1.87 22.59
N ILE A 186 -11.85 1.62 22.90
CA ILE A 186 -10.77 1.50 21.90
C ILE A 186 -11.09 0.39 20.90
N ASP A 187 -11.44 -0.79 21.39
CA ASP A 187 -11.75 -1.95 20.55
C ASP A 187 -12.98 -1.67 19.67
N GLU A 188 -13.99 -0.97 20.21
CA GLU A 188 -15.16 -0.53 19.44
C GLU A 188 -14.77 0.47 18.33
N GLN A 189 -13.89 1.43 18.60
CA GLN A 189 -13.43 2.37 17.58
C GLN A 189 -12.58 1.69 16.51
N ARG A 190 -11.67 0.78 16.88
CA ARG A 190 -10.86 0.00 15.94
C ARG A 190 -11.72 -0.93 15.06
N GLY A 191 -12.79 -1.51 15.62
CA GLY A 191 -13.72 -2.37 14.88
C GLY A 191 -14.80 -1.61 14.10
N ALA A 192 -14.96 -0.30 14.31
CA ALA A 192 -16.01 0.49 13.67
C ALA A 192 -15.93 0.50 12.13
N PRO A 193 -14.74 0.65 11.49
CA PRO A 193 -14.63 0.58 10.03
C PRO A 193 -15.06 -0.78 9.46
N GLU A 194 -14.65 -1.89 10.09
CA GLU A 194 -15.07 -3.24 9.69
C GLU A 194 -16.59 -3.38 9.77
N LYS A 195 -17.17 -2.99 10.91
CA LYS A 195 -18.61 -3.07 11.15
C LYS A 195 -19.40 -2.23 10.16
N GLN A 196 -18.94 -1.01 9.88
CA GLN A 196 -19.56 -0.13 8.89
C GLN A 196 -19.51 -0.76 7.50
N MET A 197 -18.33 -1.27 7.08
CA MET A 197 -18.19 -1.93 5.80
C MET A 197 -19.10 -3.17 5.70
N LEU A 198 -19.20 -3.96 6.77
CA LEU A 198 -20.08 -5.12 6.82
C LEU A 198 -21.56 -4.72 6.65
N ASP A 199 -22.00 -3.68 7.34
CA ASP A 199 -23.37 -3.20 7.26
C ASP A 199 -23.69 -2.59 5.88
N ASP A 200 -22.75 -1.88 5.27
CA ASP A 200 -22.84 -1.41 3.88
C ASP A 200 -22.96 -2.58 2.90
N MET A 201 -22.17 -3.65 3.07
CA MET A 201 -22.24 -4.84 2.22
C MET A 201 -23.57 -5.58 2.40
N LYS A 202 -24.08 -5.71 3.63
CA LYS A 202 -25.41 -6.26 3.89
C LYS A 202 -26.49 -5.43 3.20
N HIS A 203 -26.38 -4.11 3.26
CA HIS A 203 -27.33 -3.21 2.63
C HIS A 203 -27.33 -3.34 1.10
N LEU A 204 -26.14 -3.37 0.48
CA LEU A 204 -26.00 -3.60 -0.96
C LEU A 204 -26.61 -4.95 -1.38
N HIS A 205 -26.39 -5.99 -0.58
CA HIS A 205 -26.96 -7.31 -0.83
C HIS A 205 -28.49 -7.31 -0.76
N GLN A 206 -29.07 -6.66 0.25
CA GLN A 206 -30.53 -6.51 0.40
C GLN A 206 -31.16 -5.77 -0.78
N GLN A 207 -30.47 -4.79 -1.35
CA GLN A 207 -30.90 -4.06 -2.54
C GLN A 207 -30.70 -4.85 -3.85
N GLY A 208 -30.04 -6.01 -3.81
CA GLY A 208 -29.69 -6.79 -5.00
C GLY A 208 -28.61 -6.15 -5.88
N LEU A 209 -27.80 -5.26 -5.31
CA LEU A 209 -26.68 -4.62 -6.01
C LEU A 209 -25.46 -5.56 -6.05
N PRO A 210 -24.61 -5.43 -7.10
CA PRO A 210 -23.41 -6.25 -7.22
C PRO A 210 -22.38 -5.94 -6.12
N LEU A 211 -21.93 -6.99 -5.43
CA LEU A 211 -20.88 -6.92 -4.39
C LEU A 211 -19.46 -7.03 -4.97
N ASP A 212 -19.33 -7.26 -6.28
CA ASP A 212 -18.06 -7.37 -7.01
C ASP A 212 -17.67 -6.07 -7.73
N HIS A 213 -18.13 -4.93 -7.19
CA HIS A 213 -17.76 -3.61 -7.71
C HIS A 213 -16.24 -3.43 -7.70
N ARG A 214 -15.71 -2.91 -8.81
CA ARG A 214 -14.29 -2.63 -8.98
C ARG A 214 -14.03 -1.14 -8.78
N GLN A 215 -13.11 -0.86 -7.88
CA GLN A 215 -12.58 0.47 -7.62
C GLN A 215 -11.66 0.95 -8.77
N PRO A 216 -11.26 2.23 -8.81
CA PRO A 216 -10.41 2.78 -9.87
C PRO A 216 -9.04 2.09 -10.03
N ASP A 217 -8.50 1.56 -8.93
CA ASP A 217 -7.30 0.72 -8.85
C ASP A 217 -7.54 -0.75 -9.29
N GLY A 218 -8.78 -1.10 -9.63
CA GLY A 218 -9.20 -2.44 -10.03
C GLY A 218 -9.50 -3.39 -8.87
N SER A 219 -9.31 -2.95 -7.62
CA SER A 219 -9.56 -3.76 -6.43
C SER A 219 -11.06 -3.93 -6.15
N THR A 220 -11.43 -4.97 -5.41
CA THR A 220 -12.81 -5.22 -4.98
C THR A 220 -12.93 -5.09 -3.47
N PHE A 221 -14.15 -5.04 -2.94
CA PHE A 221 -14.37 -5.07 -1.49
C PHE A 221 -13.70 -6.25 -0.78
N LEU A 222 -13.56 -7.39 -1.45
CA LEU A 222 -12.83 -8.55 -0.90
C LEU A 222 -11.31 -8.31 -0.84
N HIS A 223 -10.72 -7.51 -1.74
CA HIS A 223 -9.30 -7.12 -1.63
C HIS A 223 -9.09 -6.20 -0.43
N ILE A 224 -9.97 -5.22 -0.25
CA ILE A 224 -9.92 -4.29 0.89
C ILE A 224 -10.07 -5.08 2.20
N ALA A 225 -11.09 -5.93 2.32
CA ALA A 225 -11.30 -6.74 3.52
C ALA A 225 -10.10 -7.66 3.81
N ALA A 226 -9.50 -8.24 2.76
CA ALA A 226 -8.30 -9.07 2.87
C ALA A 226 -7.06 -8.30 3.35
N ALA A 227 -6.88 -7.05 2.89
CA ALA A 227 -5.75 -6.21 3.28
C ALA A 227 -5.88 -5.71 4.72
N ASN A 228 -7.09 -5.31 5.13
CA ASN A 228 -7.34 -4.70 6.45
C ASN A 228 -7.57 -5.72 7.58
N GLY A 229 -7.68 -7.02 7.27
CA GLY A 229 -7.97 -8.03 8.29
C GLY A 229 -9.45 -8.20 8.63
N TYR A 230 -10.37 -7.65 7.82
CA TYR A 230 -11.82 -7.69 8.09
C TYR A 230 -12.42 -9.06 7.77
N TYR A 231 -12.27 -9.97 8.73
CA TYR A 231 -12.71 -11.36 8.61
C TYR A 231 -14.22 -11.46 8.36
N ASP A 232 -15.03 -10.72 9.09
CA ASP A 232 -16.49 -10.85 9.02
C ASP A 232 -17.01 -10.34 7.67
N VAL A 233 -16.42 -9.25 7.16
CA VAL A 233 -16.72 -8.73 5.82
C VAL A 233 -16.34 -9.73 4.74
N ALA A 234 -15.12 -10.28 4.80
CA ALA A 234 -14.66 -11.26 3.81
C ALA A 234 -15.53 -12.53 3.83
N ALA A 235 -15.85 -13.04 5.02
CA ALA A 235 -16.73 -14.19 5.19
C ALA A 235 -18.12 -13.93 4.61
N PHE A 236 -18.70 -12.75 4.84
CA PHE A 236 -19.97 -12.36 4.26
C PHE A 236 -19.91 -12.33 2.72
N LEU A 237 -18.91 -11.65 2.14
CA LEU A 237 -18.75 -11.54 0.69
C LEU A 237 -18.58 -12.91 0.01
N LEU A 238 -17.75 -13.77 0.59
CA LEU A 238 -17.51 -15.12 0.06
C LEU A 238 -18.77 -16.00 0.14
N ARG A 239 -19.54 -15.90 1.24
CA ARG A 239 -20.84 -16.60 1.38
C ARG A 239 -21.88 -16.10 0.37
N CYS A 240 -21.88 -14.81 0.07
CA CYS A 240 -22.71 -14.23 -1.00
C CYS A 240 -22.26 -14.65 -2.42
N GLY A 241 -21.13 -15.36 -2.55
CA GLY A 241 -20.64 -15.91 -3.81
C GLY A 241 -19.72 -14.98 -4.60
N VAL A 242 -19.16 -13.95 -3.97
CA VAL A 242 -18.10 -13.14 -4.57
C VAL A 242 -16.89 -14.02 -4.89
N SER A 243 -16.33 -13.87 -6.10
CA SER A 243 -15.24 -14.72 -6.54
C SER A 243 -13.91 -14.33 -5.84
N PRO A 244 -13.21 -15.27 -5.19
CA PRO A 244 -11.88 -15.02 -4.60
C PRO A 244 -10.76 -14.96 -5.65
N LEU A 245 -11.08 -15.19 -6.93
CA LEU A 245 -10.10 -15.25 -8.02
C LEU A 245 -9.96 -13.94 -8.79
N VAL A 246 -10.72 -12.92 -8.42
CA VAL A 246 -10.70 -11.61 -9.08
C VAL A 246 -9.30 -11.00 -8.94
N ARG A 247 -8.84 -10.38 -10.03
CA ARG A 247 -7.55 -9.72 -10.11
C ARG A 247 -7.70 -8.21 -10.28
N ASP A 248 -6.94 -7.44 -9.50
CA ASP A 248 -6.82 -5.99 -9.64
C ASP A 248 -5.88 -5.58 -10.81
N ASN A 249 -5.50 -4.30 -10.89
CA ASN A 249 -4.63 -3.79 -11.94
C ASN A 249 -3.19 -4.36 -11.88
N ASP A 250 -2.73 -4.77 -10.70
CA ASP A 250 -1.43 -5.41 -10.49
C ASP A 250 -1.49 -6.94 -10.54
N LEU A 251 -2.63 -7.48 -10.98
CA LEU A 251 -2.96 -8.90 -11.02
C LEU A 251 -2.96 -9.58 -9.65
N TRP A 252 -3.08 -8.80 -8.56
CA TRP A 252 -3.25 -9.32 -7.22
C TRP A 252 -4.63 -9.94 -7.09
N GLN A 253 -4.68 -11.07 -6.40
CA GLN A 253 -5.92 -11.65 -5.89
C GLN A 253 -6.06 -11.31 -4.40
N PRO A 254 -7.26 -11.40 -3.80
CA PRO A 254 -7.45 -11.14 -2.38
C PRO A 254 -6.53 -11.96 -1.46
N VAL A 255 -6.15 -13.18 -1.87
CA VAL A 255 -5.19 -14.01 -1.12
C VAL A 255 -3.78 -13.39 -1.05
N HIS A 256 -3.36 -12.62 -2.07
CA HIS A 256 -2.07 -11.90 -2.03
C HIS A 256 -2.14 -10.75 -1.04
N ALA A 257 -3.26 -10.01 -0.99
CA ALA A 257 -3.47 -8.94 -0.02
C ALA A 257 -3.42 -9.49 1.41
N ALA A 258 -4.19 -10.54 1.71
CA ALA A 258 -4.18 -11.19 3.02
C ALA A 258 -2.78 -11.72 3.40
N ALA A 259 -2.04 -12.30 2.44
CA ALA A 259 -0.70 -12.81 2.68
C ALA A 259 0.34 -11.70 2.91
N CYS A 260 0.26 -10.60 2.15
CA CYS A 260 1.16 -9.46 2.25
C CYS A 260 1.02 -8.75 3.61
N TRP A 261 -0.22 -8.57 4.06
CA TRP A 261 -0.55 -7.88 5.32
C TRP A 261 -0.71 -8.82 6.53
N ALA A 262 -0.12 -10.02 6.44
CA ALA A 262 -0.02 -10.99 7.53
C ALA A 262 -1.36 -11.38 8.19
N GLN A 263 -2.37 -11.69 7.36
CA GLN A 263 -3.71 -12.11 7.80
C GLN A 263 -3.91 -13.64 7.59
N PRO A 264 -3.41 -14.51 8.48
CA PRO A 264 -3.43 -15.96 8.29
C PRO A 264 -4.85 -16.54 8.17
N ASP A 265 -5.77 -16.11 9.02
CA ASP A 265 -7.14 -16.64 9.06
C ASP A 265 -7.91 -16.30 7.77
N LEU A 266 -7.66 -15.13 7.20
CA LEU A 266 -8.22 -14.72 5.91
C LEU A 266 -7.62 -15.50 4.74
N VAL A 267 -6.32 -15.81 4.79
CA VAL A 267 -5.69 -16.69 3.78
C VAL A 267 -6.37 -18.06 3.78
N GLU A 268 -6.59 -18.64 4.96
CA GLU A 268 -7.31 -19.91 5.10
C GLU A 268 -8.72 -19.81 4.51
N LEU A 269 -9.50 -18.83 4.98
CA LEU A 269 -10.88 -18.61 4.54
C LEU A 269 -10.98 -18.42 3.01
N ILE A 270 -10.14 -17.57 2.42
CA ILE A 270 -10.19 -17.30 0.97
C ILE A 270 -9.89 -18.57 0.17
N CYS A 271 -8.93 -19.38 0.61
CA CYS A 271 -8.59 -20.64 -0.07
C CYS A 271 -9.67 -21.71 0.11
N GLU A 272 -10.36 -21.76 1.25
CA GLU A 272 -11.52 -22.65 1.46
C GLU A 272 -12.62 -22.39 0.42
N TYR A 273 -12.87 -21.12 0.08
CA TYR A 273 -13.83 -20.73 -0.95
C TYR A 273 -13.26 -20.78 -2.39
N GLY A 274 -12.04 -21.32 -2.56
CA GLY A 274 -11.44 -21.59 -3.85
C GLY A 274 -10.50 -20.51 -4.39
N GLY A 275 -9.93 -19.66 -3.52
CA GLY A 275 -8.80 -18.81 -3.86
C GLY A 275 -7.56 -19.61 -4.26
N ASP A 276 -6.74 -19.05 -5.16
CA ASP A 276 -5.56 -19.72 -5.69
C ASP A 276 -4.28 -19.28 -4.95
N ILE A 277 -3.81 -20.13 -4.05
CA ILE A 277 -2.59 -19.90 -3.24
C ILE A 277 -1.30 -19.89 -4.07
N HIS A 278 -1.37 -20.29 -5.35
CA HIS A 278 -0.25 -20.32 -6.29
C HIS A 278 -0.37 -19.28 -7.40
N ALA A 279 -1.37 -18.41 -7.32
CA ALA A 279 -1.52 -17.32 -8.26
C ALA A 279 -0.27 -16.42 -8.23
N LYS A 280 -0.02 -15.76 -9.36
CA LYS A 280 1.11 -14.86 -9.54
C LYS A 280 0.61 -13.47 -9.87
N THR A 281 1.24 -12.48 -9.25
CA THR A 281 1.09 -11.05 -9.54
C THR A 281 1.76 -10.67 -10.86
N SER A 282 1.65 -9.39 -11.25
CA SER A 282 2.40 -8.82 -12.39
C SER A 282 3.92 -8.96 -12.27
N SER A 283 4.46 -8.96 -11.04
CA SER A 283 5.89 -9.19 -10.75
C SER A 283 6.27 -10.68 -10.77
N GLY A 284 5.29 -11.60 -10.84
CA GLY A 284 5.50 -13.04 -10.84
C GLY A 284 5.63 -13.66 -9.45
N GLU A 285 5.33 -12.90 -8.40
CA GLU A 285 5.40 -13.29 -6.98
C GLU A 285 4.14 -14.05 -6.58
N ALA A 286 4.29 -15.13 -5.83
CA ALA A 286 3.18 -15.85 -5.23
C ALA A 286 2.87 -15.31 -3.81
N PRO A 287 1.68 -15.59 -3.24
CA PRO A 287 1.34 -15.16 -1.87
C PRO A 287 2.40 -15.52 -0.82
N MET A 288 3.04 -16.68 -0.97
CA MET A 288 4.11 -17.14 -0.08
C MET A 288 5.38 -16.26 -0.13
N ASP A 289 5.67 -15.67 -1.29
CA ASP A 289 6.84 -14.83 -1.52
C ASP A 289 6.63 -13.41 -0.94
N LEU A 290 5.37 -12.98 -0.87
CA LEU A 290 4.98 -11.68 -0.33
C LEU A 290 4.97 -11.65 1.21
N CYS A 291 4.77 -12.79 1.87
CA CYS A 291 4.72 -12.88 3.33
C CYS A 291 6.05 -12.50 3.97
N GLU A 292 6.04 -11.48 4.82
CA GLU A 292 7.18 -11.16 5.68
C GLU A 292 7.12 -11.95 6.99
N ASP A 293 5.92 -12.07 7.55
CA ASP A 293 5.63 -12.74 8.81
C ASP A 293 5.81 -14.27 8.77
N ALA A 294 6.32 -14.83 9.88
CA ALA A 294 6.61 -16.25 10.02
C ALA A 294 5.35 -17.10 10.22
N THR A 295 4.32 -16.57 10.88
CA THR A 295 3.07 -17.30 11.18
C THR A 295 2.25 -17.49 9.91
N THR A 296 2.06 -16.43 9.13
CA THR A 296 1.35 -16.46 7.84
C THR A 296 2.06 -17.37 6.85
N ARG A 297 3.40 -17.33 6.82
CA ARG A 297 4.21 -18.27 6.00
C ARG A 297 4.02 -19.72 6.41
N ALA A 298 3.91 -20.01 7.70
CA ALA A 298 3.66 -21.38 8.20
C ALA A 298 2.28 -21.89 7.81
N VAL A 299 1.24 -21.04 7.93
CA VAL A 299 -0.13 -21.35 7.48
C VAL A 299 -0.15 -21.68 5.99
N ILE A 300 0.42 -20.80 5.14
CA ILE A 300 0.51 -21.04 3.70
C ILE A 300 1.27 -22.34 3.39
N SER A 301 2.39 -22.59 4.09
CA SER A 301 3.15 -23.84 3.93
C SER A 301 2.30 -25.07 4.24
N ASN A 302 1.55 -25.03 5.34
CA ASN A 302 0.67 -26.13 5.76
C ASN A 302 -0.45 -26.35 4.75
N MET A 303 -1.04 -25.28 4.23
CA MET A 303 -2.08 -25.36 3.20
C MET A 303 -1.57 -25.97 1.90
N ILE A 304 -0.41 -25.54 1.41
CA ILE A 304 0.24 -26.10 0.21
C ILE A 304 0.55 -27.59 0.41
N GLN A 305 1.08 -27.97 1.57
CA GLN A 305 1.35 -29.37 1.89
C GLN A 305 0.06 -30.21 1.94
N ASN A 306 -0.99 -29.68 2.57
CA ASN A 306 -2.30 -30.33 2.65
C ASN A 306 -2.94 -30.50 1.27
N GLU A 307 -2.85 -29.48 0.40
CA GLU A 307 -3.35 -29.56 -0.97
C GLU A 307 -2.57 -30.60 -1.78
N ALA A 308 -1.23 -30.62 -1.67
CA ALA A 308 -0.39 -31.63 -2.29
C ALA A 308 -0.71 -33.04 -1.79
N ARG A 309 -0.95 -33.22 -0.48
CA ARG A 309 -1.37 -34.48 0.13
C ARG A 309 -2.74 -34.93 -0.39
N LYS A 310 -3.73 -34.03 -0.46
CA LYS A 310 -5.08 -34.30 -1.01
C LYS A 310 -4.98 -34.72 -2.49
N LYS A 311 -4.17 -34.00 -3.29
CA LYS A 311 -3.87 -34.36 -4.69
C LYS A 311 -3.27 -35.76 -4.78
N ARG A 312 -2.23 -36.09 -4.00
CA ARG A 312 -1.62 -37.43 -3.97
C ARG A 312 -2.62 -38.53 -3.62
N LEU A 313 -3.50 -38.32 -2.63
CA LEU A 313 -4.53 -39.29 -2.27
C LEU A 313 -5.54 -39.48 -3.41
N ALA A 314 -6.00 -38.39 -4.04
CA ALA A 314 -6.92 -38.46 -5.18
C ALA A 314 -6.31 -39.17 -6.41
N PHE A 315 -5.02 -38.95 -6.68
CA PHE A 315 -4.28 -39.62 -7.76
C PHE A 315 -3.92 -41.07 -7.42
N GLY A 316 -3.55 -41.37 -6.17
CA GLY A 316 -3.25 -42.73 -5.68
C GLY A 316 -4.45 -43.66 -5.78
N VAL A 317 -5.67 -43.16 -5.49
CA VAL A 317 -6.92 -43.93 -5.67
C VAL A 317 -7.20 -44.26 -7.15
N ARG A 318 -6.80 -43.39 -8.09
CA ARG A 318 -6.92 -43.66 -9.54
C ARG A 318 -5.97 -44.75 -10.00
N ASP A 319 -4.76 -44.81 -9.46
CA ASP A 319 -3.78 -45.84 -9.82
C ASP A 319 -4.13 -47.21 -9.24
N SER A 320 -4.65 -47.28 -8.01
CA SER A 320 -5.14 -48.54 -7.43
C SER A 320 -6.32 -49.14 -8.21
N ARG A 321 -7.24 -48.31 -8.73
CA ARG A 321 -8.33 -48.77 -9.63
C ARG A 321 -7.80 -49.24 -10.99
N ARG A 322 -6.72 -48.63 -11.50
CA ARG A 322 -6.08 -49.04 -12.75
C ARG A 322 -5.30 -50.35 -12.60
N ALA A 323 -4.68 -50.57 -11.44
CA ALA A 323 -3.99 -51.82 -11.10
C ALA A 323 -4.98 -52.98 -10.88
N SER A 324 -6.12 -52.73 -10.22
CA SER A 324 -7.16 -53.75 -9.99
C SER A 324 -7.78 -54.28 -11.29
N ARG A 325 -7.89 -53.45 -12.35
CA ARG A 325 -8.39 -53.88 -13.67
C ARG A 325 -7.44 -54.81 -14.45
N LYS A 326 -6.15 -54.88 -14.09
CA LYS A 326 -5.16 -55.76 -14.76
C LYS A 326 -5.06 -57.16 -14.15
N ARG A 327 -5.80 -57.48 -13.08
CA ARG A 327 -5.80 -58.81 -12.45
C ARG A 327 -7.18 -59.49 -12.51
N LYS A 328 -7.65 -59.78 -13.72
CA LYS A 328 -8.55 -60.91 -14.00
C LYS A 328 -8.22 -61.49 -15.37
N LYS A 329 -7.05 -62.14 -15.47
CA LYS A 329 -6.77 -63.12 -16.52
C LYS A 329 -7.19 -64.46 -15.93
N PHE A 330 -8.45 -64.83 -16.15
CA PHE A 330 -8.97 -66.14 -15.77
C PHE A 330 -8.35 -67.15 -16.74
N GLU A 331 -7.51 -68.02 -16.20
CA GLU A 331 -6.91 -69.16 -16.89
C GLU A 331 -7.98 -70.27 -16.90
N SER A 332 -8.36 -70.73 -18.09
CA SER A 332 -9.28 -71.86 -18.25
C SER A 332 -8.51 -73.06 -18.77
N PRO A 333 -8.65 -74.25 -18.16
CA PRO A 333 -8.31 -75.50 -18.82
C PRO A 333 -9.48 -75.94 -19.73
N GLN A 334 -9.14 -76.38 -20.94
CA GLN A 334 -9.95 -77.23 -21.84
C GLN A 334 -10.49 -78.44 -21.05
N GLN A 335 -11.66 -79.05 -21.28
CA GLN A 335 -12.31 -79.49 -22.54
C GLN A 335 -13.67 -80.13 -22.16
N GLY A 336 -14.61 -80.26 -23.12
CA GLY A 336 -15.73 -81.23 -23.02
C GLY A 336 -17.05 -80.73 -23.60
N ALA A 337 -17.42 -81.29 -24.75
CA ALA A 337 -18.60 -80.94 -25.55
C ALA A 337 -19.95 -81.22 -24.87
N THR A 338 -20.99 -80.48 -25.25
CA THR A 338 -22.24 -80.97 -25.90
C THR A 338 -23.38 -79.94 -25.76
N GLY A 339 -24.28 -79.90 -26.76
CA GLY A 339 -25.67 -79.52 -26.56
C GLY A 339 -26.08 -78.08 -26.94
N GLN A 340 -26.40 -77.90 -28.22
CA GLN A 340 -27.60 -77.27 -28.78
C GLN A 340 -28.25 -75.98 -28.16
N ASP A 341 -28.69 -75.14 -29.11
CA ASP A 341 -29.77 -74.15 -29.09
C ASP A 341 -29.55 -72.82 -28.33
N ASN A 342 -29.26 -71.73 -29.05
CA ASN A 342 -30.32 -70.90 -29.66
C ASN A 342 -29.76 -69.58 -30.26
N PRO A 343 -30.46 -69.00 -31.25
CA PRO A 343 -30.04 -67.84 -32.01
C PRO A 343 -30.55 -66.55 -31.36
N PHE A 344 -29.72 -65.51 -31.23
CA PHE A 344 -30.08 -64.13 -31.57
C PHE A 344 -28.86 -63.24 -31.37
N SER A 345 -28.30 -62.81 -32.50
CA SER A 345 -27.35 -61.73 -32.59
C SER A 345 -28.09 -60.39 -32.55
N ALA A 346 -27.46 -59.41 -31.91
CA ALA A 346 -27.60 -57.96 -32.08
C ALA A 346 -28.45 -57.15 -31.08
N ARG A 347 -27.84 -56.01 -30.72
CA ARG A 347 -28.38 -54.70 -30.31
C ARG A 347 -28.75 -54.48 -28.83
N GLY A 348 -27.95 -53.62 -28.20
CA GLY A 348 -28.30 -52.97 -26.93
C GLY A 348 -27.19 -52.07 -26.37
N ALA A 349 -26.70 -51.10 -27.16
CA ALA A 349 -25.73 -50.11 -26.70
C ALA A 349 -26.38 -49.16 -25.69
N ILE A 350 -26.12 -49.35 -24.39
CA ILE A 350 -26.47 -48.38 -23.35
C ILE A 350 -25.40 -47.28 -23.35
N ARG A 351 -25.71 -46.15 -23.99
CA ARG A 351 -25.00 -44.88 -23.81
C ARG A 351 -25.13 -44.46 -22.34
N ARG A 352 -24.03 -44.51 -21.57
CA ARG A 352 -23.96 -43.74 -20.32
C ARG A 352 -23.79 -42.27 -20.69
N LEU A 353 -24.84 -41.49 -20.44
CA LEU A 353 -24.80 -40.04 -20.48
C LEU A 353 -23.76 -39.53 -19.48
N SER A 354 -22.76 -38.85 -20.01
CA SER A 354 -21.92 -37.92 -19.27
C SER A 354 -22.78 -36.72 -18.90
N LEU A 355 -23.28 -36.67 -17.66
CA LEU A 355 -23.72 -35.42 -17.05
C LEU A 355 -22.47 -34.59 -16.72
N ARG A 356 -21.90 -33.99 -17.76
CA ARG A 356 -21.12 -32.76 -17.62
C ARG A 356 -22.10 -31.64 -17.92
N ASP A 357 -22.58 -31.02 -16.85
CA ASP A 357 -23.26 -29.76 -16.94
C ASP A 357 -22.31 -28.74 -17.60
N ARG A 358 -22.84 -27.92 -18.51
CA ARG A 358 -22.04 -26.97 -19.33
C ARG A 358 -21.46 -25.82 -18.50
N ASN A 359 -21.68 -25.80 -17.19
CA ASN A 359 -21.22 -24.76 -16.27
C ASN A 359 -20.10 -25.18 -15.30
N GLY A 360 -19.54 -26.39 -15.39
CA GLY A 360 -18.30 -26.72 -14.68
C GLY A 360 -18.31 -26.57 -13.16
N MET A 361 -19.46 -26.59 -12.50
CA MET A 361 -19.55 -26.54 -11.04
C MET A 361 -19.37 -27.91 -10.40
N THR A 362 -18.60 -27.97 -9.31
CA THR A 362 -18.39 -29.18 -8.49
C THR A 362 -19.57 -29.40 -7.53
N PRO A 363 -19.84 -30.65 -7.11
CA PRO A 363 -20.92 -30.96 -6.15
C PRO A 363 -20.83 -30.18 -4.83
N ALA A 364 -19.60 -29.97 -4.32
CA ALA A 364 -19.35 -29.16 -3.12
C ALA A 364 -19.78 -27.68 -3.28
N ARG A 365 -19.77 -27.14 -4.50
CA ARG A 365 -20.20 -25.76 -4.78
C ARG A 365 -21.72 -25.60 -4.89
N LEU A 366 -22.42 -26.69 -5.19
CA LEU A 366 -23.89 -26.76 -5.12
C LEU A 366 -24.35 -26.87 -3.67
N GLU A 367 -23.67 -27.69 -2.87
CA GLU A 367 -23.94 -27.87 -1.44
C GLU A 367 -23.68 -26.59 -0.64
N ALA A 368 -22.55 -25.91 -0.87
CA ALA A 368 -22.24 -24.61 -0.27
C ALA A 368 -23.25 -23.49 -0.66
N LYS A 369 -23.82 -23.55 -1.87
CA LYS A 369 -24.90 -22.62 -2.28
C LYS A 369 -26.22 -22.89 -1.57
N GLN A 370 -26.52 -24.18 -1.32
CA GLN A 370 -27.73 -24.61 -0.62
C GLN A 370 -27.64 -24.24 0.87
N GLU A 371 -26.50 -24.51 1.52
CA GLU A 371 -26.22 -24.15 2.91
C GLU A 371 -26.19 -22.62 3.12
N GLY A 372 -25.62 -21.88 2.17
CA GLY A 372 -25.66 -20.41 2.17
C GLY A 372 -27.08 -19.85 2.10
N ALA A 373 -27.96 -20.44 1.29
CA ALA A 373 -29.36 -20.00 1.20
C ALA A 373 -30.16 -20.27 2.49
N ASP A 374 -29.83 -21.35 3.20
CA ASP A 374 -30.52 -21.73 4.44
C ASP A 374 -29.99 -20.96 5.67
N ILE A 375 -28.70 -20.57 5.69
CA ILE A 375 -28.10 -19.73 6.76
C ILE A 375 -28.45 -18.25 6.57
N ILE A 376 -28.51 -17.73 5.35
CA ILE A 376 -29.01 -16.36 5.09
C ILE A 376 -30.47 -16.22 5.55
N ARG A 377 -31.24 -17.32 5.49
CA ARG A 377 -32.61 -17.40 6.01
C ARG A 377 -32.67 -17.46 7.54
N SER A 378 -31.64 -17.97 8.22
CA SER A 378 -31.56 -17.94 9.69
C SER A 378 -31.19 -16.55 10.21
N TRP A 379 -30.28 -15.84 9.53
CA TRP A 379 -29.92 -14.46 9.87
C TRP A 379 -31.10 -13.48 9.72
N SER A 380 -31.96 -13.69 8.73
CA SER A 380 -33.17 -12.87 8.57
C SER A 380 -34.27 -13.14 9.60
N LYS A 381 -34.11 -14.15 10.47
CA LYS A 381 -35.14 -14.57 11.43
C LYS A 381 -34.82 -14.19 12.89
N GLU A 382 -33.55 -13.95 13.20
CA GLU A 382 -33.11 -13.65 14.57
C GLU A 382 -33.12 -12.14 14.89
N ASP A 383 -33.24 -11.26 13.87
CA ASP A 383 -33.28 -9.79 14.06
C ASP A 383 -34.70 -9.17 14.08
N VAL A 384 -35.76 -9.99 14.19
CA VAL A 384 -37.16 -9.51 14.33
C VAL A 384 -37.76 -9.99 15.64
N SER A 385 -37.14 -9.63 16.76
CA SER A 385 -37.83 -9.61 18.06
C SER A 385 -37.14 -8.64 19.02
N SER A 386 -37.51 -7.37 18.96
CA SER A 386 -37.50 -6.49 20.13
C SER A 386 -38.52 -5.38 19.94
N ASP A 387 -39.20 -5.08 21.03
CA ASP A 387 -40.51 -4.44 21.12
C ASP A 387 -40.59 -3.00 20.60
N VAL A 388 -41.63 -2.74 19.82
CA VAL A 388 -42.07 -1.40 19.40
C VAL A 388 -42.83 -0.76 20.57
N HIS A 389 -42.22 0.26 21.20
CA HIS A 389 -42.96 1.27 21.95
C HIS A 389 -43.16 2.52 21.10
N THR A 390 -44.40 2.70 20.69
CA THR A 390 -44.99 3.79 19.91
C THR A 390 -45.20 5.03 20.78
N VAL A 391 -44.63 6.19 20.43
CA VAL A 391 -45.16 7.51 20.81
C VAL A 391 -44.78 8.55 19.71
N PRO A 392 -45.63 9.53 19.36
CA PRO A 392 -45.71 10.07 18.00
C PRO A 392 -45.01 11.43 17.76
N LEU A 393 -44.72 11.68 16.49
CA LEU A 393 -44.24 12.93 15.86
C LEU A 393 -45.13 14.16 16.12
N PRO A 394 -44.53 15.37 16.00
CA PRO A 394 -45.21 16.48 15.34
C PRO A 394 -44.42 17.04 14.14
N GLN A 395 -45.21 17.50 13.18
CA GLN A 395 -44.86 18.08 11.88
C GLN A 395 -44.22 19.47 12.01
N GLY A 396 -43.35 19.86 11.07
CA GLY A 396 -42.96 21.27 10.93
C GLY A 396 -41.83 21.56 9.95
N ASN A 397 -42.22 21.95 8.74
CA ASN A 397 -41.57 22.86 7.78
C ASN A 397 -40.12 22.67 7.28
N ARG A 398 -40.10 22.42 5.96
CA ARG A 398 -39.13 22.82 4.93
C ARG A 398 -38.45 24.17 5.19
N GLU A 399 -37.16 24.25 4.88
CA GLU A 399 -36.58 25.09 3.82
C GLU A 399 -35.06 24.83 3.66
N SER A 400 -34.62 24.46 2.45
CA SER A 400 -33.21 24.49 2.02
C SER A 400 -33.02 25.67 1.07
N PRO A 401 -31.97 26.50 1.25
CA PRO A 401 -31.55 27.41 0.21
C PRO A 401 -30.24 26.98 -0.46
N ASN A 402 -30.20 27.24 -1.77
CA ASN A 402 -29.02 27.41 -2.64
C ASN A 402 -28.54 26.22 -3.48
N LYS A 403 -29.33 25.96 -4.53
CA LYS A 403 -28.82 25.72 -5.88
C LYS A 403 -27.94 26.89 -6.33
N ARG A 404 -26.69 26.61 -6.72
CA ARG A 404 -25.97 27.43 -7.72
C ARG A 404 -25.64 26.56 -8.94
N VAL A 405 -26.25 26.96 -10.04
CA VAL A 405 -26.07 26.41 -11.39
C VAL A 405 -24.71 26.83 -11.92
N LEU A 406 -23.89 25.87 -12.38
CA LEU A 406 -22.82 26.11 -13.34
C LEU A 406 -22.94 25.13 -14.51
N LYS A 407 -22.83 25.71 -15.71
CA LYS A 407 -23.10 25.12 -17.03
C LYS A 407 -22.08 24.05 -17.41
N GLY A 408 -22.53 23.09 -18.21
CA GLY A 408 -21.76 21.96 -18.70
C GLY A 408 -20.60 22.34 -19.63
N SER A 409 -19.45 21.73 -19.37
CA SER A 409 -18.32 21.64 -20.28
C SER A 409 -18.37 20.30 -21.02
N ASN A 410 -18.46 20.33 -22.34
CA ASN A 410 -18.29 19.18 -23.23
C ASN A 410 -16.94 18.51 -22.97
N LYS A 411 -16.93 17.34 -22.33
CA LYS A 411 -15.79 16.41 -22.36
C LYS A 411 -15.96 15.48 -23.57
N PRO A 412 -14.91 15.23 -24.37
CA PRO A 412 -15.01 14.29 -25.48
C PRO A 412 -15.19 12.87 -24.92
N LYS A 413 -16.09 12.09 -25.53
CA LYS A 413 -16.28 10.67 -25.17
C LYS A 413 -14.97 9.91 -25.42
N PRO A 414 -14.60 8.94 -24.56
CA PRO A 414 -13.49 8.04 -24.84
C PRO A 414 -13.82 7.18 -26.07
N MET A 415 -12.79 7.01 -26.90
CA MET A 415 -12.85 6.34 -28.21
C MET A 415 -13.12 4.84 -28.04
N SER A 416 -13.94 4.25 -28.91
CA SER A 416 -14.26 2.81 -28.88
C SER A 416 -13.02 1.97 -29.19
N PRO A 417 -12.83 0.78 -28.58
CA PRO A 417 -11.74 -0.14 -28.91
C PRO A 417 -11.59 -0.44 -30.41
N ASP A 418 -12.69 -0.42 -31.16
CA ASP A 418 -12.70 -0.67 -32.60
C ASP A 418 -12.14 0.49 -33.44
N GLU A 419 -12.19 1.72 -32.92
CA GLU A 419 -11.61 2.90 -33.58
C GLU A 419 -10.09 2.99 -33.39
N TRP A 420 -9.56 2.40 -32.31
CA TRP A 420 -8.12 2.31 -32.05
C TRP A 420 -7.42 1.35 -33.01
N LEU A 421 -8.04 0.19 -33.27
CA LEU A 421 -7.55 -0.82 -34.21
C LEU A 421 -7.48 -0.29 -35.65
N LYS A 422 -8.48 0.49 -36.07
CA LYS A 422 -8.56 1.07 -37.42
C LYS A 422 -7.49 2.12 -37.71
N LYS A 423 -6.94 2.74 -36.66
CA LYS A 423 -5.92 3.79 -36.76
C LYS A 423 -4.50 3.22 -36.82
N LEU A 424 -4.30 2.00 -36.35
CA LEU A 424 -3.04 1.25 -36.48
C LEU A 424 -2.86 0.63 -37.87
N GLU A 425 -3.96 0.31 -38.57
CA GLU A 425 -3.92 -0.30 -39.90
C GLU A 425 -3.79 0.70 -41.07
N ALA A 426 -4.01 2.00 -40.83
CA ALA A 426 -4.07 3.03 -41.87
C ALA A 426 -2.85 3.98 -41.96
N GLY A 427 -1.74 3.68 -41.28
CA GLY A 427 -0.57 4.56 -41.22
C GLY A 427 0.66 4.02 -41.95
N GLY A 428 0.61 3.93 -43.29
CA GLY A 428 1.76 3.56 -44.11
C GLY A 428 1.80 4.34 -45.44
N GLY A 429 2.85 5.16 -45.61
CA GLY A 429 3.17 5.97 -46.81
C GLY A 429 2.74 7.44 -46.66
N GLY A 430 3.50 8.48 -47.00
CA GLY A 430 4.80 8.68 -47.67
C GLY A 430 4.89 10.18 -48.07
N ASP A 431 6.10 10.63 -48.44
CA ASP A 431 6.51 11.92 -49.07
C ASP A 431 6.85 13.07 -48.08
N ASP A 432 8.13 13.49 -47.89
CA ASP A 432 9.09 14.25 -48.75
C ASP A 432 8.67 15.75 -48.84
N ASP A 433 9.44 16.83 -48.59
CA ASP A 433 10.87 17.20 -48.70
C ASP A 433 11.21 18.37 -47.74
N ASP A 434 12.47 18.53 -47.30
CA ASP A 434 13.38 19.65 -47.71
C ASP A 434 14.73 19.69 -46.92
N GLU A 435 15.80 20.01 -47.64
CA GLU A 435 17.24 20.00 -47.34
C GLU A 435 17.71 21.07 -46.30
N GLY A 436 18.91 21.05 -45.70
CA GLY A 436 20.09 20.23 -45.95
C GLY A 436 21.28 20.43 -44.98
N THR A 437 22.09 19.36 -44.97
CA THR A 437 23.58 19.26 -44.98
C THR A 437 24.47 19.66 -43.78
N PRO A 438 25.65 18.99 -43.63
CA PRO A 438 26.03 18.34 -42.37
C PRO A 438 27.45 18.65 -41.87
N LYS A 439 27.86 18.06 -40.71
CA LYS A 439 29.11 17.26 -40.61
C LYS A 439 29.40 16.66 -39.20
N ARG A 440 29.67 15.35 -39.26
CA ARG A 440 30.72 14.53 -38.58
C ARG A 440 30.70 14.25 -37.07
N ALA A 441 30.65 12.93 -36.81
CA ALA A 441 31.46 12.11 -35.90
C ALA A 441 31.44 12.51 -34.41
N GLY A 442 31.10 11.64 -33.45
CA GLY A 442 31.36 10.21 -33.34
C GLY A 442 31.90 9.98 -31.92
N SER A 443 31.70 8.76 -31.41
CA SER A 443 32.34 8.19 -30.22
C SER A 443 31.63 8.33 -28.85
N GLN A 444 30.93 7.25 -28.52
CA GLN A 444 30.99 6.48 -27.28
C GLN A 444 31.71 7.09 -26.06
N ARG A 445 30.99 7.20 -24.93
CA ARG A 445 31.53 7.12 -23.55
C ARG A 445 30.45 6.52 -22.64
N ARG A 446 30.47 5.21 -22.36
CA ARG A 446 31.09 4.56 -21.19
C ARG A 446 31.01 5.35 -19.87
N ARG A 447 30.18 4.79 -18.97
CA ARG A 447 30.12 4.99 -17.52
C ARG A 447 31.49 4.81 -16.85
N HIS A 448 31.84 5.71 -15.94
CA HIS A 448 32.45 5.35 -14.65
C HIS A 448 32.32 6.50 -13.61
N LYS A 449 31.57 6.19 -12.55
CA LYS A 449 31.96 6.25 -11.13
C LYS A 449 32.95 7.36 -10.73
N LYS A 450 32.47 8.36 -9.98
CA LYS A 450 33.28 9.22 -9.11
C LYS A 450 32.80 9.12 -7.67
N ASN A 451 33.69 8.56 -6.84
CA ASN A 451 33.77 8.77 -5.41
C ASN A 451 34.37 10.15 -5.10
N GLY A 452 33.95 10.75 -3.99
CA GLY A 452 34.55 11.91 -3.33
C GLY A 452 33.52 12.50 -2.38
N LYS A 453 33.39 12.02 -1.14
CA LYS A 453 34.13 12.46 0.07
C LYS A 453 34.15 13.98 0.28
N GLY A 454 33.36 14.44 1.24
CA GLY A 454 33.49 15.73 1.91
C GLY A 454 32.35 16.01 2.89
N GLY A 455 32.63 15.96 4.20
CA GLY A 455 31.77 16.49 5.27
C GLY A 455 31.76 15.62 6.54
N PRO A 456 32.28 16.11 7.68
CA PRO A 456 32.05 15.50 8.98
C PRO A 456 30.94 16.24 9.72
N TYR A 457 29.80 15.59 9.90
CA TYR A 457 28.88 15.81 11.02
C TYR A 457 28.34 14.42 11.37
N GLU A 458 28.95 13.83 12.39
CA GLU A 458 28.56 12.55 12.97
C GLU A 458 27.25 12.75 13.75
N MET A 459 26.14 12.22 13.22
CA MET A 459 25.05 11.72 14.05
C MET A 459 25.10 10.20 14.03
N ASN A 460 25.12 9.64 15.23
CA ASN A 460 25.15 8.21 15.50
C ASN A 460 24.02 7.49 14.78
N GLU A 461 24.41 6.47 14.01
CA GLU A 461 23.55 5.37 13.60
C GLU A 461 23.00 4.66 14.85
N LEU A 462 21.73 4.91 15.18
CA LEU A 462 20.96 3.97 15.97
C LEU A 462 20.59 2.80 15.03
N ARG A 463 21.28 1.70 15.25
CA ARG A 463 21.04 0.38 14.66
C ARG A 463 19.57 -0.02 14.86
N SER A 464 18.78 0.14 13.81
CA SER A 464 17.70 -0.80 13.51
C SER A 464 18.36 -2.13 13.12
N ASN A 465 18.42 -3.06 14.07
CA ASN A 465 18.69 -4.46 13.78
C ASN A 465 17.40 -5.09 13.29
N GLY A 466 17.14 -4.93 11.99
CA GLY A 466 16.05 -5.59 11.26
C GLY A 466 16.37 -5.53 9.78
N SER A 467 17.20 -6.45 9.32
CA SER A 467 17.63 -6.55 7.92
C SER A 467 16.43 -6.80 6.99
N ALA A 468 15.98 -5.77 6.28
CA ALA A 468 15.28 -5.94 5.01
C ALA A 468 15.99 -5.07 3.97
N GLN A 469 16.70 -5.73 3.05
CA GLN A 469 17.06 -5.10 1.78
C GLN A 469 15.76 -4.66 1.12
N ARG A 470 15.51 -3.35 1.13
CA ARG A 470 14.40 -2.71 0.43
C ARG A 470 14.65 -2.83 -1.08
N GLN A 471 14.38 -4.02 -1.64
CA GLN A 471 13.89 -4.10 -3.00
C GLN A 471 12.57 -3.32 -2.99
N GLN A 472 12.40 -2.38 -3.92
CA GLN A 472 11.11 -1.74 -4.16
C GLN A 472 10.13 -2.85 -4.59
N LYS A 473 9.48 -3.49 -3.61
CA LYS A 473 8.33 -4.35 -3.84
C LYS A 473 7.18 -3.42 -4.25
N SER A 474 6.42 -3.80 -5.28
CA SER A 474 5.18 -3.11 -5.62
C SER A 474 4.20 -3.32 -4.45
N THR A 475 3.97 -2.29 -3.66
CA THR A 475 2.92 -2.28 -2.64
C THR A 475 1.55 -2.36 -3.35
N CYS A 476 0.60 -3.13 -2.82
CA CYS A 476 -0.80 -3.18 -3.31
C CYS A 476 -1.30 -1.75 -3.48
N CYS A 477 -1.94 -1.43 -4.61
CA CYS A 477 -2.64 -0.15 -4.79
C CYS A 477 -3.89 -0.02 -3.89
N CYS A 478 -4.21 -1.09 -3.15
CA CYS A 478 -5.32 -1.26 -2.25
C CYS A 478 -5.09 -0.42 -0.99
N THR A 479 -5.81 0.70 -0.87
CA THR A 479 -5.76 1.56 0.31
C THR A 479 -6.26 0.79 1.54
N ILE A 480 -5.46 0.77 2.62
CA ILE A 480 -5.93 0.43 3.97
C ILE A 480 -6.84 1.58 4.39
N LEU A 481 -8.09 1.28 4.76
CA LEU A 481 -9.13 2.29 5.00
C LEU A 481 -9.26 2.63 6.48
#